data_AF-A0A523S5C9-F1
#
_entry.id   AF-A0A523S5C9-F1
#
_cell.length_a   1.000
_cell.length_b   1.000
_cell.length_c   1.000
_cell.angle_alpha   90.00
_cell.angle_beta   90.00
_cell.angle_gamma   90.00
#
_symmetry.space_group_name_H-M   'P 1'
#
loop_
_entity.id
_entity.type
_entity.pdbx_description
1 polymer ?
#
loop_
_entity_poly.entity_id
_entity_poly.type
_entity_poly.pdbx_seq_one_letter_code
_entity_poly.pdbx_strand_id
1 'polypeptide(L)'
;MLSLQFIRQNLDLVQESLAKRGEATALDEILSLDERRRRLIQEVESLRARRRQASKEIGQMKEKPAELLAEMRDIGEQIKSLDHEISRNEEGLSDLL
;
A
#
# COMPACT_ATOMS: atom_id res chain seq x y z
N MET A 1 -3.02 -22.12 -1.37
CA MET A 1 -2.74 -20.77 -1.89
C MET A 1 -1.27 -20.64 -2.21
N LEU A 2 -0.95 -20.22 -3.43
CA LEU A 2 0.38 -19.75 -3.80
C LEU A 2 0.67 -18.46 -3.04
N SER A 3 1.87 -18.28 -2.50
CA SER A 3 2.20 -17.00 -1.86
C SER A 3 2.52 -15.95 -2.93
N LEU A 4 2.11 -14.70 -2.70
CA LEU A 4 2.50 -13.56 -3.56
C LEU A 4 4.02 -13.43 -3.70
N GLN A 5 4.74 -13.80 -2.66
CA GLN A 5 6.19 -13.86 -2.69
C GLN A 5 6.70 -14.88 -3.72
N PHE A 6 6.11 -16.08 -3.76
CA PHE A 6 6.46 -17.11 -4.72
C PHE A 6 6.17 -16.66 -6.16
N ILE A 7 5.01 -16.05 -6.39
CA ILE A 7 4.60 -15.53 -7.70
C ILE A 7 5.60 -14.49 -8.22
N ARG A 8 6.00 -13.54 -7.37
CA ARG A 8 7.02 -12.54 -7.74
C ARG A 8 8.39 -13.15 -8.02
N GLN A 9 8.80 -14.14 -7.23
CA GLN A 9 10.13 -14.74 -7.35
C GLN A 9 10.24 -15.73 -8.53
N ASN A 10 9.10 -16.26 -8.99
CA ASN A 10 9.05 -17.32 -10.01
C ASN A 10 8.05 -16.96 -11.11
N LEU A 11 8.09 -15.71 -11.56
CA LEU A 11 7.10 -15.13 -12.46
C LEU A 11 7.00 -15.92 -13.78
N ASP A 12 8.14 -16.25 -14.38
CA ASP A 12 8.22 -17.05 -15.61
C ASP A 12 7.60 -18.45 -15.45
N LEU A 13 7.89 -19.12 -14.33
CA LEU A 13 7.36 -20.45 -14.02
C LEU A 13 5.84 -20.43 -13.82
N VAL A 14 5.35 -19.41 -13.11
CA VAL A 14 3.91 -19.23 -12.86
C VAL A 14 3.19 -18.88 -14.17
N GLN A 15 3.77 -18.01 -14.99
CA GLN A 15 3.22 -17.62 -16.29
C GLN A 15 3.12 -18.81 -17.24
N GLU A 16 4.16 -19.64 -17.33
CA GLU A 16 4.13 -20.86 -18.15
C GLU A 16 3.06 -21.85 -17.66
N SER A 17 2.94 -22.03 -16.34
CA SER A 17 1.93 -22.90 -15.72
C SER A 17 0.49 -22.41 -15.97
N LEU A 18 0.26 -21.09 -15.93
CA LEU A 18 -1.05 -20.49 -16.18
C LEU A 18 -1.39 -20.47 -17.67
N ALA A 19 -0.41 -20.25 -18.55
CA ALA A 19 -0.60 -20.34 -19.99
C ALA A 19 -1.03 -21.75 -20.42
N LYS A 20 -0.46 -22.80 -19.80
CA LYS A 20 -0.89 -24.20 -20.01
C LYS A 20 -2.33 -24.47 -19.56
N ARG A 21 -2.88 -23.65 -18.65
CA ARG A 21 -4.25 -23.76 -18.13
C ARG A 21 -5.25 -22.82 -18.82
N GLY A 22 -4.76 -21.86 -19.62
CA GLY A 22 -5.59 -20.83 -20.25
C GLY A 22 -5.97 -19.67 -19.33
N GLU A 23 -5.29 -19.49 -18.19
CA GLU A 23 -5.64 -18.53 -17.12
C GLU A 23 -4.63 -17.34 -17.04
N ALA A 24 -3.93 -17.03 -18.12
CA ALA A 24 -2.85 -16.03 -18.12
C ALA A 24 -3.31 -14.62 -17.68
N THR A 25 -4.56 -14.25 -17.91
CA THR A 25 -5.12 -12.92 -17.54
C THR A 25 -5.20 -12.69 -16.04
N ALA A 26 -5.29 -13.74 -15.21
CA ALA A 26 -5.33 -13.59 -13.76
C ALA A 26 -3.98 -13.14 -13.18
N LEU A 27 -2.85 -13.48 -13.84
CA LEU A 27 -1.52 -13.15 -13.34
C LEU A 27 -1.22 -11.66 -13.40
N ASP A 28 -1.59 -11.01 -14.50
CA ASP A 28 -1.35 -9.57 -14.69
C ASP A 28 -2.11 -8.74 -13.65
N GLU A 29 -3.35 -9.14 -13.33
CA GLU A 29 -4.17 -8.50 -12.30
C GLU A 29 -3.56 -8.68 -10.90
N ILE A 30 -3.11 -9.89 -10.56
CA ILE A 30 -2.42 -10.17 -9.29
C ILE A 30 -1.16 -9.30 -9.16
N LEU A 31 -0.35 -9.20 -10.22
CA LEU A 31 0.88 -8.41 -10.19
C LEU A 31 0.59 -6.91 -10.03
N SER A 32 -0.42 -6.39 -10.72
CA SER A 32 -0.85 -4.99 -10.62
C SER A 32 -1.35 -4.64 -9.22
N LEU A 33 -2.20 -5.47 -8.63
CA LEU A 33 -2.71 -5.29 -7.28
C LEU A 33 -1.60 -5.37 -6.22
N ASP A 34 -0.67 -6.32 -6.35
CA ASP A 34 0.49 -6.44 -5.44
C ASP A 34 1.41 -5.22 -5.54
N GLU A 35 1.67 -4.74 -6.76
CA GLU A 35 2.49 -3.55 -6.96
C GLU A 35 1.82 -2.30 -6.36
N ARG A 36 0.52 -2.12 -6.59
CA ARG A 36 -0.26 -1.03 -6.00
C ARG A 36 -0.25 -1.09 -4.48
N ARG A 37 -0.53 -2.27 -3.90
CA ARG A 37 -0.47 -2.50 -2.46
C ARG A 37 0.88 -2.10 -1.87
N ARG A 38 1.99 -2.53 -2.48
CA ARG A 38 3.34 -2.20 -2.00
C ARG A 38 3.64 -0.70 -2.06
N ARG A 39 3.23 -0.01 -3.12
CA ARG A 39 3.37 1.45 -3.22
C ARG A 39 2.62 2.17 -2.11
N LEU A 40 1.36 1.80 -1.88
CA LEU A 40 0.53 2.40 -0.85
C LEU A 40 1.12 2.19 0.55
N ILE A 41 1.64 0.99 0.85
CA ILE A 41 2.32 0.71 2.13
C ILE A 41 3.52 1.65 2.32
N GLN A 42 4.35 1.85 1.29
CA GLN A 42 5.49 2.77 1.38
C GLN A 42 5.05 4.21 1.60
N GLU A 43 3.99 4.64 0.92
CA GLU A 43 3.42 5.98 1.08
C GLU A 43 2.87 6.21 2.49
N VAL A 44 2.11 5.26 3.02
CA VAL A 44 1.61 5.29 4.40
C VAL A 44 2.75 5.40 5.41
N GLU A 45 3.81 4.60 5.25
CA GLU A 45 4.96 4.67 6.15
C GLU A 45 5.69 6.01 6.08
N SER A 46 5.81 6.60 4.87
CA SER A 46 6.36 7.95 4.69
C SER A 46 5.49 9.01 5.39
N LEU A 47 4.18 8.97 5.22
CA LEU A 47 3.24 9.89 5.86
C LEU A 47 3.24 9.73 7.38
N ARG A 48 3.31 8.49 7.89
CA ARG A 48 3.46 8.22 9.32
C ARG A 48 4.77 8.80 9.87
N ALA A 49 5.87 8.70 9.13
CA ALA A 49 7.14 9.31 9.50
C ALA A 49 7.05 10.84 9.54
N ARG A 50 6.47 11.47 8.50
CA ARG A 50 6.21 12.92 8.47
C ARG A 50 5.33 13.38 9.62
N ARG A 51 4.25 12.64 9.92
CA ARG A 51 3.35 12.92 11.05
C ARG A 51 4.08 12.89 12.39
N ARG A 52 4.92 11.87 12.61
CA ARG A 52 5.72 11.76 13.84
C ARG A 52 6.69 12.94 13.98
N GLN A 53 7.37 13.31 12.90
CA GLN A 53 8.33 14.41 12.88
C GLN A 53 7.63 15.75 13.17
N ALA A 54 6.57 16.08 12.44
CA ALA A 54 5.79 17.29 12.66
C ALA A 54 5.16 17.34 14.06
N SER A 55 4.68 16.22 14.60
CA SER A 55 4.16 16.16 15.98
C SER A 55 5.23 16.51 17.01
N LYS A 56 6.47 16.08 16.79
CA LYS A 56 7.61 16.42 17.67
C LYS A 56 7.96 17.90 17.59
N GLU A 57 7.97 18.46 16.39
CA GLU A 57 8.23 19.89 16.16
C GLU A 57 7.16 20.76 16.82
N ILE A 58 5.87 20.46 16.61
CA ILE A 58 4.74 21.16 17.23
C ILE A 58 4.78 21.09 18.76
N GLY A 59 5.24 19.97 19.32
CA GLY A 59 5.39 19.80 20.77
C GLY A 59 6.47 20.70 21.40
N GLN A 60 7.43 21.17 20.60
CA GLN A 60 8.51 22.05 21.04
C GLN A 60 8.20 23.54 20.83
N MET A 61 7.18 23.85 20.01
CA MET A 61 6.78 25.21 19.72
C MET A 61 5.95 25.81 20.86
N LYS A 62 6.21 27.08 21.20
CA LYS A 62 5.40 27.84 22.16
C LYS A 62 4.02 28.22 21.59
N GLU A 63 3.99 28.54 20.31
CA GLU A 63 2.77 28.82 19.56
C GLU A 63 2.57 27.74 18.49
N LYS A 64 1.32 27.35 18.26
CA LYS A 64 0.97 26.28 17.32
C LYS A 64 0.21 26.89 16.15
N PRO A 65 0.90 27.19 15.03
CA PRO A 65 0.26 27.71 13.83
C PRO A 65 -0.93 26.84 13.41
N ALA A 66 -2.04 27.48 13.06
CA ALA A 66 -3.24 26.77 12.58
C ALA A 66 -2.94 25.92 11.33
N GLU A 67 -2.03 26.39 10.47
CA GLU A 67 -1.57 25.67 9.27
C GLU A 67 -0.91 24.33 9.61
N LEU A 68 -0.05 24.28 10.63
CA LEU A 68 0.59 23.03 11.06
C LEU A 68 -0.39 22.05 11.69
N LEU A 69 -1.39 22.56 12.41
CA LEU A 69 -2.48 21.73 12.96
C LEU A 69 -3.37 21.17 11.84
N ALA A 70 -3.63 21.95 10.79
CA ALA A 70 -4.37 21.52 9.62
C ALA A 70 -3.60 20.45 8.84
N GLU A 71 -2.30 20.67 8.56
CA GLU A 71 -1.45 19.69 7.89
C GLU A 71 -1.42 18.35 8.65
N MET A 72 -1.38 18.37 9.99
CA MET A 72 -1.44 17.16 10.81
C MET A 72 -2.76 16.40 10.71
N ARG A 73 -3.86 17.14 10.55
CA ARG A 73 -5.16 16.54 10.32
C ARG A 73 -5.23 15.90 8.93
N ASP A 74 -4.79 16.63 7.90
CA ASP A 74 -4.80 16.16 6.51
C ASP A 74 -3.97 14.90 6.32
N ILE A 75 -2.76 14.86 6.91
CA ILE A 75 -1.92 13.65 6.89
C ILE A 75 -2.63 12.48 7.59
N GLY A 76 -3.36 12.74 8.68
CA GLY A 76 -4.15 11.74 9.37
C GLY A 76 -5.29 11.18 8.51
N GLU A 77 -5.96 12.03 7.73
CA GLU A 77 -7.02 11.65 6.80
C GLU A 77 -6.46 10.89 5.59
N GLN A 78 -5.33 11.32 5.03
CA GLN A 78 -4.61 10.62 3.96
C GLN A 78 -4.20 9.21 4.38
N ILE A 79 -3.58 9.05 5.56
CA ILE A 79 -3.20 7.72 6.08
C ILE A 79 -4.41 6.80 6.15
N LYS A 80 -5.55 7.27 6.67
CA LYS A 80 -6.78 6.47 6.74
C LYS A 80 -7.27 6.04 5.36
N SER A 81 -7.27 6.97 4.40
CA SER A 81 -7.70 6.67 3.02
C SER A 81 -6.82 5.61 2.37
N LEU A 82 -5.50 5.75 2.53
CA LEU A 82 -4.53 4.81 1.98
C LEU A 82 -4.60 3.45 2.68
N ASP A 83 -4.77 3.41 4.00
CA ASP A 83 -4.99 2.15 4.75
C ASP A 83 -6.24 1.41 4.23
N HIS A 84 -7.34 2.12 3.94
CA HIS A 84 -8.52 1.53 3.29
C HIS A 84 -8.25 1.01 1.87
N GLU A 85 -7.41 1.70 1.10
CA GLU A 85 -7.02 1.24 -0.24
C GLU A 85 -6.11 0.01 -0.18
N ILE A 86 -5.21 -0.06 0.80
CA ILE A 86 -4.39 -1.24 1.06
C ILE A 86 -5.29 -2.44 1.35
N SER A 87 -6.25 -2.32 2.27
CA SER A 87 -7.19 -3.41 2.60
C SER A 87 -7.99 -3.88 1.38
N ARG A 88 -8.49 -2.95 0.55
CA ARG A 88 -9.20 -3.33 -0.69
C ARG A 88 -8.32 -4.08 -1.68
N ASN A 89 -7.05 -3.69 -1.83
CA ASN A 89 -6.11 -4.44 -2.67
C ASN A 89 -5.77 -5.81 -2.06
N GLU A 90 -5.70 -5.92 -0.73
CA GLU A 90 -5.51 -7.21 -0.04
C GLU A 90 -6.67 -8.17 -0.25
N GLU A 91 -7.91 -7.68 -0.14
CA GLU A 91 -9.12 -8.46 -0.43
C GLU A 91 -9.11 -8.93 -1.89
N GLY A 92 -8.88 -8.03 -2.85
CA GLY A 92 -8.79 -8.40 -4.26
C GLY A 92 -7.67 -9.41 -4.57
N LEU A 93 -6.52 -9.30 -3.90
CA LEU A 93 -5.46 -10.30 -4.01
C LEU A 93 -5.85 -11.65 -3.39
N SER A 94 -6.61 -11.65 -2.29
CA SER A 94 -7.08 -12.88 -1.65
C SER A 94 -8.12 -13.60 -2.51
N ASP A 95 -8.96 -12.87 -3.24
CA ASP A 95 -9.99 -13.44 -4.10
C ASP A 95 -9.40 -14.09 -5.37
N LEU A 96 -8.22 -13.65 -5.80
CA LEU A 96 -7.53 -14.14 -7.00
C LEU A 96 -6.55 -15.30 -6.74
N LEU A 97 -6.26 -15.68 -5.49
CA LEU A 97 -5.22 -16.66 -5.09
C LEU A 97 -5.74 -17.95 -4.47
#